data_AF-A0A958ASS2-F1
#
_entry.id   AF-A0A958ASS2-F1
#
_cell.length_a   1.000
_cell.length_b   1.000
_cell.length_c   1.000
_cell.angle_alpha   90.00
_cell.angle_beta   90.00
_cell.angle_gamma   90.00
#
_symmetry.space_group_name_H-M   'P 1'
#
loop_
_entity.id
_entity.type
_entity.pdbx_description
1 polymer ?
#
loop_
_entity_poly.entity_id
_entity_poly.type
_entity_poly.pdbx_seq_one_letter_code
_entity_poly.pdbx_strand_id
1 'polypeptide(L)'
;SGALLLTDSTDADFASDAANEFAVRATGGVRLVTAVDENGQPLAGVQLEPGSGTWQTLSDRSAKTNIAPVNEQEILTLLMSLPVSVWSYKSQDAGIRHIGPMAQDFYTTFGFGEDERYLTTIDVDGVTLAALQGLYQVVQSQDTQISDQQQMIKSLTAENAALFARLSALEARFASLEQSISKIK
;
A
#
# COMPACT_ATOMS: atom_id res chain seq x y z
N SER A 1 -32.60 28.14 11.32
CA SER A 1 -31.94 26.92 10.82
C SER A 1 -32.78 26.37 9.70
N GLY A 2 -32.16 25.86 8.63
CA GLY A 2 -32.87 25.12 7.58
C GLY A 2 -32.60 23.63 7.72
N ALA A 3 -33.50 22.77 7.26
CA ALA A 3 -33.20 21.37 7.03
C ALA A 3 -33.93 20.94 5.75
N LEU A 4 -33.25 20.13 4.93
CA LEU A 4 -33.85 19.51 3.75
C LEU A 4 -33.91 18.01 4.00
N LEU A 5 -35.13 17.47 4.07
CA LEU A 5 -35.39 16.05 4.30
C LEU A 5 -35.93 15.43 3.01
N LEU A 6 -35.31 14.34 2.59
CA LEU A 6 -35.78 13.50 1.49
C LEU A 6 -36.04 12.10 2.02
N THR A 7 -37.28 11.62 1.93
CA THR A 7 -37.67 10.29 2.42
C THR A 7 -38.30 9.47 1.31
N ASP A 8 -37.99 8.18 1.32
CA ASP A 8 -38.72 7.17 0.56
C ASP A 8 -40.15 6.98 1.07
N SER A 9 -40.87 6.05 0.43
CA SER A 9 -42.28 5.74 0.74
C SER A 9 -42.50 4.98 2.06
N THR A 10 -41.48 4.86 2.92
CA THR A 10 -41.64 4.20 4.22
C THR A 10 -42.54 5.03 5.14
N ASP A 11 -43.61 4.42 5.65
CA ASP A 11 -44.55 5.09 6.58
C ASP A 11 -43.99 5.12 8.01
N ALA A 12 -42.96 5.94 8.20
CA ALA A 12 -42.33 6.19 9.48
C ALA A 12 -41.80 7.61 9.53
N ASP A 13 -41.79 8.20 10.71
CA ASP A 13 -41.21 9.52 10.94
C ASP A 13 -39.69 9.49 10.64
N PHE A 14 -39.20 10.56 10.02
CA PHE A 14 -37.78 10.82 9.81
C PHE A 14 -37.53 12.27 10.18
N ALA A 15 -36.87 12.50 11.31
CA ALA A 15 -36.57 13.82 11.82
C ALA A 15 -35.11 14.20 11.51
N SER A 16 -34.85 15.50 11.50
CA SER A 16 -33.50 16.04 11.43
C SER A 16 -32.80 15.85 12.79
N ASP A 17 -31.54 15.43 12.77
CA ASP A 17 -30.70 15.27 13.95
C ASP A 17 -29.91 16.55 14.28
N ALA A 18 -29.78 17.47 13.32
CA ALA A 18 -29.00 18.69 13.48
C ALA A 18 -29.59 19.91 12.76
N ALA A 19 -29.25 21.12 13.26
CA ALA A 19 -29.55 22.34 12.52
C ALA A 19 -28.71 22.44 11.25
N ASN A 20 -29.31 22.88 10.13
CA ASN A 20 -28.65 23.05 8.82
C ASN A 20 -28.24 21.72 8.19
N GLU A 21 -29.12 20.73 8.27
CA GLU A 21 -28.90 19.36 7.81
C GLU A 21 -29.51 19.09 6.43
N PHE A 22 -28.80 18.28 5.63
CA PHE A 22 -29.37 17.57 4.50
C PHE A 22 -29.49 16.08 4.87
N ALA A 23 -30.70 15.63 5.18
CA ALA A 23 -30.97 14.29 5.67
C ALA A 23 -31.74 13.49 4.61
N VAL A 24 -31.28 12.26 4.34
CA VAL A 24 -31.89 11.38 3.33
C VAL A 24 -32.18 10.01 3.92
N ARG A 25 -33.44 9.55 3.86
CA ARG A 25 -33.83 8.15 4.08
C ARG A 25 -34.24 7.53 2.75
N ALA A 26 -33.39 6.65 2.22
CA ALA A 26 -33.65 5.92 0.99
C ALA A 26 -33.29 4.43 1.17
N THR A 27 -34.27 3.62 1.59
CA THR A 27 -34.08 2.18 1.82
C THR A 27 -33.74 1.39 0.56
N GLY A 28 -34.08 1.93 -0.62
CA GLY A 28 -33.64 1.43 -1.92
C GLY A 28 -32.22 1.85 -2.34
N GLY A 29 -31.46 2.49 -1.44
CA GLY A 29 -30.13 3.02 -1.72
C GLY A 29 -30.13 4.44 -2.30
N VAL A 30 -28.93 4.98 -2.50
CA VAL A 30 -28.69 6.33 -3.04
C VAL A 30 -27.68 6.24 -4.17
N ARG A 31 -27.91 6.95 -5.28
CA ARG A 31 -26.93 7.15 -6.35
C ARG A 31 -26.74 8.63 -6.61
N LEU A 32 -25.49 9.06 -6.71
CA LEU A 32 -25.11 10.39 -7.16
C LEU A 32 -24.31 10.22 -8.45
N VAL A 33 -24.97 10.48 -9.59
CA VAL A 33 -24.37 10.38 -10.92
C VAL A 33 -23.98 11.78 -11.38
N THR A 34 -22.71 11.96 -11.71
CA THR A 34 -22.14 13.26 -12.10
C THR A 34 -21.73 13.31 -13.57
N ALA A 35 -21.75 12.18 -14.28
CA ALA A 35 -21.59 12.10 -15.73
C ALA A 35 -22.30 10.86 -16.30
N VAL A 36 -22.80 10.96 -17.53
CA VAL A 36 -23.39 9.85 -18.29
C VAL A 36 -22.89 9.86 -19.74
N ASP A 37 -22.96 8.71 -20.41
CA ASP A 37 -22.70 8.57 -21.85
C ASP A 37 -23.94 8.96 -22.69
N GLU A 38 -23.84 8.79 -24.01
CA GLU A 38 -24.92 9.07 -24.97
C GLU A 38 -26.19 8.23 -24.76
N ASN A 39 -26.08 7.08 -24.08
CA ASN A 39 -27.18 6.17 -23.77
C ASN A 39 -27.68 6.33 -22.32
N GLY A 40 -27.18 7.32 -21.59
CA GLY A 40 -27.53 7.58 -20.19
C GLY A 40 -26.86 6.63 -19.19
N GLN A 41 -25.86 5.83 -19.59
CA GLN A 41 -25.10 5.00 -18.67
C GLN A 41 -24.14 5.86 -17.85
N PRO A 42 -24.07 5.68 -16.52
CA PRO A 42 -23.15 6.45 -15.68
C PRO A 42 -21.67 6.28 -16.08
N LEU A 43 -20.97 7.41 -16.26
CA LEU A 43 -19.53 7.48 -16.49
C LEU A 43 -18.75 7.95 -15.25
N ALA A 44 -19.42 8.61 -14.31
CA ALA A 44 -18.86 8.99 -13.03
C ALA A 44 -19.96 9.09 -11.97
N GLY A 45 -19.62 8.73 -10.73
CA GLY A 45 -20.54 8.83 -9.61
C GLY A 45 -20.22 7.89 -8.45
N VAL A 46 -21.05 7.99 -7.42
CA VAL A 46 -21.01 7.14 -6.23
C VAL A 46 -22.38 6.55 -5.93
N GLN A 47 -22.41 5.38 -5.30
CA GLN A 47 -23.63 4.72 -4.88
C GLN A 47 -23.53 4.11 -3.48
N LEU A 48 -24.64 4.16 -2.76
CA LEU A 48 -24.86 3.45 -1.51
C LEU A 48 -25.98 2.43 -1.77
N GLU A 49 -25.64 1.15 -1.78
CA GLU A 49 -26.62 0.08 -2.04
C GLU A 49 -27.64 -0.07 -0.89
N PRO A 50 -28.83 -0.64 -1.14
CA PRO A 50 -29.80 -0.95 -0.10
C PRO A 50 -29.16 -1.67 1.10
N GLY A 51 -29.27 -1.08 2.28
CA GLY A 51 -28.71 -1.65 3.52
C GLY A 51 -27.19 -1.60 3.65
N SER A 52 -26.45 -0.99 2.71
CA SER A 52 -25.00 -0.78 2.83
C SER A 52 -24.68 0.36 3.80
N GLY A 53 -23.57 0.22 4.53
CA GLY A 53 -22.99 1.27 5.38
C GLY A 53 -21.82 2.03 4.73
N THR A 54 -21.51 1.76 3.46
CA THR A 54 -20.36 2.35 2.76
C THR A 54 -20.65 2.71 1.31
N TRP A 55 -20.02 3.79 0.84
CA TRP A 55 -20.08 4.23 -0.54
C TRP A 55 -19.28 3.30 -1.46
N GLN A 56 -19.81 3.07 -2.65
CA GLN A 56 -19.11 2.48 -3.78
C GLN A 56 -18.86 3.58 -4.80
N THR A 57 -17.63 3.69 -5.28
CA THR A 57 -17.27 4.62 -6.36
C THR A 57 -17.24 3.85 -7.68
N LEU A 58 -17.86 4.39 -8.73
CA LEU A 58 -17.82 3.79 -10.07
C LEU A 58 -16.36 3.62 -10.51
N SER A 59 -15.95 2.39 -10.79
CA SER A 59 -14.55 2.06 -11.12
C SER A 59 -14.45 1.00 -12.23
N ASP A 60 -15.43 0.99 -13.15
CA ASP A 60 -15.45 0.07 -14.28
C ASP A 60 -14.35 0.40 -15.31
N ARG A 61 -13.80 -0.62 -15.97
CA ARG A 61 -12.74 -0.43 -16.98
C ARG A 61 -13.24 0.30 -18.21
N SER A 62 -14.48 0.06 -18.63
CA SER A 62 -15.10 0.71 -19.79
C SER A 62 -15.41 2.20 -19.55
N ALA A 63 -15.56 2.60 -18.28
CA ALA A 63 -15.71 4.00 -17.89
C ALA A 63 -14.37 4.77 -17.86
N LYS A 64 -13.24 4.10 -18.09
CA LYS A 64 -11.89 4.66 -18.00
C LYS A 64 -11.16 4.60 -19.34
N THR A 65 -10.30 5.57 -19.57
CA THR A 65 -9.42 5.64 -20.74
C THR A 65 -7.99 5.93 -20.30
N ASN A 66 -7.03 5.91 -21.23
CA ASN A 66 -5.61 6.20 -20.98
C ASN A 66 -4.99 5.32 -19.87
N ILE A 67 -5.38 4.05 -19.82
CA ILE A 67 -4.93 3.11 -18.78
C ILE A 67 -3.51 2.64 -19.10
N ALA A 68 -2.57 2.95 -18.21
CA ALA A 68 -1.17 2.53 -18.27
C ALA A 68 -0.74 1.89 -16.94
N PRO A 69 0.23 0.95 -16.96
CA PRO A 69 0.82 0.43 -15.73
C PRO A 69 1.62 1.54 -15.01
N VAL A 70 1.79 1.39 -13.70
CA VAL A 70 2.67 2.24 -12.88
C VAL A 70 3.97 1.48 -12.56
N ASN A 71 5.00 2.20 -12.15
CA ASN A 71 6.21 1.59 -11.58
C ASN A 71 6.04 1.46 -10.07
N GLU A 72 5.77 0.24 -9.58
CA GLU A 72 5.43 0.01 -8.17
C GLU A 72 6.58 0.33 -7.21
N GLN A 73 7.84 0.15 -7.63
CA GLN A 73 9.02 0.47 -6.81
C GLN A 73 9.25 1.97 -6.69
N GLU A 74 9.00 2.70 -7.78
CA GLU A 74 9.05 4.16 -7.77
C GLU A 74 7.94 4.74 -6.89
N ILE A 75 6.70 4.23 -7.02
CA ILE A 75 5.59 4.63 -6.17
C ILE A 75 5.87 4.32 -4.69
N LEU A 76 6.43 3.15 -4.36
CA LEU A 76 6.87 2.85 -3.00
C LEU A 76 7.88 3.88 -2.51
N THR A 77 8.90 4.19 -3.32
CA THR A 77 9.96 5.14 -2.94
C THR A 77 9.38 6.53 -2.66
N LEU A 78 8.49 7.01 -3.53
CA LEU A 78 7.78 8.28 -3.36
C LEU A 78 6.88 8.27 -2.12
N LEU A 79 6.12 7.19 -1.88
CA LEU A 79 5.28 7.05 -0.70
C LEU A 79 6.09 7.08 0.60
N MET A 80 7.29 6.49 0.62
CA MET A 80 8.17 6.55 1.79
C MET A 80 8.73 7.95 2.07
N SER A 81 8.66 8.87 1.10
CA SER A 81 9.01 10.28 1.27
C SER A 81 7.82 11.17 1.65
N LEU A 82 6.59 10.66 1.55
CA LEU A 82 5.37 11.43 1.79
C LEU A 82 5.18 11.69 3.30
N PRO A 83 5.08 12.96 3.74
CA PRO A 83 4.79 13.28 5.13
C PRO A 83 3.40 12.78 5.55
N VAL A 84 3.32 12.10 6.70
CA VAL A 84 2.07 11.75 7.38
C VAL A 84 2.01 12.45 8.72
N SER A 85 0.92 13.18 8.96
CA SER A 85 0.74 14.00 10.17
C SER A 85 -0.56 13.64 10.88
N VAL A 86 -0.60 13.92 12.18
CA VAL A 86 -1.86 13.97 12.94
C VAL A 86 -2.40 15.39 12.89
N TRP A 87 -3.68 15.54 12.60
CA TRP A 87 -4.31 16.85 12.40
C TRP A 87 -5.76 16.87 12.87
N SER A 88 -6.32 18.07 13.01
CA SER A 88 -7.73 18.30 13.34
C SER A 88 -8.31 19.37 12.42
N TYR A 89 -9.57 19.23 12.01
CA TYR A 89 -10.27 20.30 11.31
C TYR A 89 -10.47 21.51 12.23
N LYS A 90 -10.39 22.72 11.70
CA LYS A 90 -10.64 23.95 12.47
C LYS A 90 -12.09 24.07 12.93
N SER A 91 -13.02 23.44 12.21
CA SER A 91 -14.46 23.47 12.44
C SER A 91 -14.97 22.33 13.31
N GLN A 92 -14.11 21.38 13.71
CA GLN A 92 -14.50 20.27 14.58
C GLN A 92 -13.96 20.48 16.00
N ASP A 93 -14.44 19.67 16.94
CA ASP A 93 -13.89 19.65 18.29
C ASP A 93 -12.38 19.30 18.29
N ALA A 94 -11.59 20.03 19.09
CA ALA A 94 -10.13 19.87 19.12
C ALA A 94 -9.66 18.50 19.65
N GLY A 95 -10.52 17.77 20.36
CA GLY A 95 -10.27 16.39 20.79
C GLY A 95 -10.38 15.38 19.65
N ILE A 96 -11.03 15.72 18.53
CA ILE A 96 -11.14 14.86 17.36
C ILE A 96 -9.87 15.01 16.52
N ARG A 97 -9.13 13.91 16.36
CA ARG A 97 -7.88 13.85 15.60
C ARG A 97 -7.99 12.86 14.46
N HIS A 98 -7.37 13.23 13.35
CA HIS A 98 -7.24 12.45 12.13
C HIS A 98 -5.76 12.20 11.85
N ILE A 99 -5.47 11.22 10.99
CA ILE A 99 -4.11 10.92 10.54
C ILE A 99 -4.12 10.76 9.02
N GLY A 100 -3.13 11.34 8.36
CA GLY A 100 -2.97 11.24 6.91
C GLY A 100 -1.99 12.27 6.36
N PRO A 101 -1.70 12.20 5.06
CA PRO A 101 -0.94 13.25 4.39
C PRO A 101 -1.79 14.52 4.23
N MET A 102 -1.12 15.65 4.00
CA MET A 102 -1.80 16.82 3.45
C MET A 102 -2.04 16.60 1.95
N ALA A 103 -3.15 17.13 1.43
CA ALA A 103 -3.50 16.98 0.02
C ALA A 103 -2.43 17.57 -0.91
N GLN A 104 -1.83 18.70 -0.51
CA GLN A 104 -0.82 19.40 -1.30
C GLN A 104 0.46 18.59 -1.43
N ASP A 105 0.89 17.95 -0.34
CA ASP A 105 2.07 17.09 -0.34
C ASP A 105 1.83 15.86 -1.23
N PHE A 106 0.64 15.25 -1.14
CA PHE A 106 0.26 14.12 -1.98
C PHE A 106 0.24 14.52 -3.46
N TYR A 107 -0.41 15.63 -3.80
CA TYR A 107 -0.48 16.13 -5.16
C TYR A 107 0.91 16.47 -5.73
N THR A 108 1.76 17.13 -4.94
CA THR A 108 3.14 17.43 -5.33
C THR A 108 3.97 16.16 -5.56
N THR A 109 3.73 15.12 -4.78
CA THR A 109 4.49 13.86 -4.83
C THR A 109 4.05 12.97 -6.00
N PHE A 110 2.75 12.86 -6.28
CA PHE A 110 2.20 11.89 -7.23
C PHE A 110 1.51 12.50 -8.45
N GLY A 111 1.04 13.75 -8.36
CA GLY A 111 0.33 14.42 -9.44
C GLY A 111 -1.09 13.88 -9.73
N PHE A 112 -1.68 13.11 -8.81
CA PHE A 112 -3.05 12.58 -8.95
C PHE A 112 -4.07 13.45 -8.23
N GLY A 113 -5.27 13.53 -8.79
CA GLY A 113 -6.39 14.34 -8.29
C GLY A 113 -6.69 15.55 -9.19
N GLU A 114 -7.88 16.13 -9.00
CA GLU A 114 -8.34 17.29 -9.77
C GLU A 114 -7.89 18.64 -9.16
N ASP A 115 -7.65 18.68 -7.86
CA ASP A 115 -7.28 19.87 -7.09
C ASP A 115 -6.37 19.46 -5.92
N GLU A 116 -5.26 20.17 -5.74
CA GLU A 116 -4.22 19.91 -4.73
C GLU A 116 -4.69 20.06 -3.27
N ARG A 117 -5.92 20.51 -3.02
CA ARG A 117 -6.49 20.71 -1.68
C ARG A 117 -7.39 19.57 -1.23
N TYR A 118 -7.65 18.60 -2.10
CA TYR A 118 -8.55 17.48 -1.82
C TYR A 118 -7.82 16.15 -2.03
N LEU A 119 -8.05 15.23 -1.11
CA LEU A 119 -7.66 13.83 -1.26
C LEU A 119 -8.87 13.03 -1.69
N THR A 120 -8.69 12.19 -2.70
CA THR A 120 -9.68 11.17 -3.06
C THR A 120 -9.23 9.83 -2.46
N THR A 121 -10.17 9.05 -1.93
CA THR A 121 -9.82 7.71 -1.43
C THR A 121 -9.34 6.81 -2.57
N ILE A 122 -9.87 6.99 -3.79
CA ILE A 122 -9.46 6.19 -4.95
C ILE A 122 -7.98 6.37 -5.29
N ASP A 123 -7.46 7.60 -5.25
CA ASP A 123 -6.05 7.87 -5.57
C ASP A 123 -5.13 7.43 -4.43
N VAL A 124 -5.52 7.70 -3.18
CA VAL A 124 -4.77 7.28 -1.99
C VAL A 124 -4.67 5.75 -1.91
N ASP A 125 -5.78 5.05 -2.14
CA ASP A 125 -5.81 3.58 -2.16
C ASP A 125 -4.99 3.03 -3.33
N GLY A 126 -5.08 3.65 -4.52
CA GLY A 126 -4.29 3.27 -5.69
C GLY A 126 -2.78 3.35 -5.44
N VAL A 127 -2.31 4.47 -4.88
CA VAL A 127 -0.91 4.65 -4.47
C VAL A 127 -0.51 3.62 -3.41
N THR A 128 -1.37 3.39 -2.42
CA THR A 128 -1.10 2.42 -1.34
C THR A 128 -0.96 1.00 -1.88
N LEU A 129 -1.84 0.57 -2.78
CA LEU A 129 -1.79 -0.76 -3.38
C LEU A 129 -0.55 -0.95 -4.25
N ALA A 130 -0.20 0.05 -5.07
CA ALA A 130 1.02 0.02 -5.88
C ALA A 130 2.27 -0.04 -4.99
N ALA A 131 2.34 0.76 -3.92
CA ALA A 131 3.46 0.71 -2.99
C ALA A 131 3.58 -0.64 -2.28
N LEU A 132 2.45 -1.27 -1.89
CA LEU A 132 2.45 -2.62 -1.31
C LEU A 132 3.00 -3.67 -2.28
N GLN A 133 2.66 -3.56 -3.57
CA GLN A 133 3.23 -4.42 -4.61
C GLN A 133 4.74 -4.19 -4.75
N GLY A 134 5.19 -2.93 -4.76
CA GLY A 134 6.61 -2.58 -4.79
C GLY A 134 7.35 -3.14 -3.58
N LEU A 135 6.75 -3.08 -2.39
CA LEU A 135 7.33 -3.61 -1.16
C LEU A 135 7.49 -5.13 -1.23
N TYR A 136 6.48 -5.83 -1.77
CA TYR A 136 6.54 -7.27 -1.96
C TYR A 136 7.68 -7.68 -2.90
N GLN A 137 7.95 -6.90 -3.96
CA GLN A 137 9.09 -7.13 -4.84
C GLN A 137 10.44 -6.98 -4.12
N VAL A 138 10.57 -5.97 -3.24
CA VAL A 138 11.77 -5.78 -2.42
C VAL A 138 11.99 -6.98 -1.49
N VAL A 139 10.92 -7.47 -0.84
CA VAL A 139 10.99 -8.65 0.04
C VAL A 139 11.47 -9.89 -0.73
N GLN A 140 10.90 -10.19 -1.89
CA GLN A 140 11.34 -11.32 -2.71
C GLN A 140 12.81 -11.22 -3.13
N SER A 141 13.26 -10.01 -3.50
CA SER A 141 14.66 -9.78 -3.85
C SER A 141 15.59 -10.02 -2.66
N GLN A 142 15.19 -9.60 -1.46
CA GLN A 142 15.98 -9.84 -0.25
C GLN A 142 16.02 -11.32 0.12
N ASP A 143 14.91 -12.04 0.00
CA ASP A 143 14.86 -13.49 0.26
C ASP A 143 15.80 -14.27 -0.66
N THR A 144 15.86 -13.89 -1.94
CA THR A 144 16.79 -14.49 -2.91
C THR A 144 18.24 -14.24 -2.50
N GLN A 145 18.59 -12.98 -2.15
CA GLN A 145 19.93 -12.64 -1.71
C GLN A 145 20.33 -13.38 -0.43
N ILE A 146 19.42 -13.52 0.53
CA ILE A 146 19.65 -14.26 1.77
C ILE A 146 19.90 -15.74 1.46
N SER A 147 19.13 -16.34 0.56
CA SER A 147 19.32 -17.74 0.16
C SER A 147 20.70 -17.95 -0.48
N ASP A 148 21.09 -17.07 -1.40
CA ASP A 148 22.39 -17.15 -2.08
C ASP A 148 23.55 -16.99 -1.10
N GLN A 149 23.44 -16.03 -0.18
CA GLN A 149 24.44 -15.82 0.87
C GLN A 149 24.55 -17.04 1.80
N GLN A 150 23.44 -17.67 2.18
CA GLN A 150 23.45 -18.89 2.98
C GLN A 150 24.13 -20.06 2.26
N GLN A 151 23.89 -20.21 0.95
CA GLN A 151 24.56 -21.22 0.13
C GLN A 151 26.07 -20.97 0.06
N MET A 152 26.47 -19.71 -0.13
CA MET A 152 27.89 -19.34 -0.17
C MET A 152 28.58 -19.59 1.18
N ILE A 153 27.95 -19.20 2.29
CA ILE A 153 28.47 -19.47 3.65
C ILE A 153 28.65 -20.98 3.86
N LYS A 154 27.68 -21.80 3.44
CA LYS A 154 27.76 -23.26 3.55
C LYS A 154 28.93 -23.82 2.72
N SER A 155 29.13 -23.32 1.50
CA SER A 155 30.22 -23.73 0.63
C SER A 155 31.59 -23.37 1.22
N LEU A 156 31.76 -22.12 1.65
CA LEU A 156 33.00 -21.64 2.28
C LEU A 156 33.31 -22.39 3.59
N THR A 157 32.28 -22.71 4.38
CA THR A 157 32.46 -23.50 5.61
C THR A 157 32.97 -24.91 5.29
N ALA A 158 32.42 -25.54 4.26
CA ALA A 158 32.87 -26.87 3.81
C ALA A 158 34.30 -26.83 3.25
N GLU A 159 34.65 -25.80 2.47
CA GLU A 159 36.00 -25.60 1.95
C GLU A 159 37.02 -25.38 3.08
N ASN A 160 36.69 -24.52 4.05
CA ASN A 160 37.52 -24.31 5.23
C ASN A 160 37.77 -25.62 5.98
N ALA A 161 36.72 -26.42 6.21
CA ALA A 161 36.87 -27.73 6.86
C ALA A 161 37.80 -28.68 6.07
N ALA A 162 37.69 -28.70 4.74
CA ALA A 162 38.55 -29.51 3.88
C ALA A 162 40.00 -29.02 3.89
N LEU A 163 40.23 -27.70 3.87
CA LEU A 163 41.56 -27.10 3.97
C LEU A 163 42.21 -27.40 5.32
N PHE A 164 41.47 -27.28 6.42
CA PHE A 164 41.95 -27.65 7.75
C PHE A 164 42.35 -29.13 7.80
N ALA A 165 41.52 -30.04 7.27
CA ALA A 165 41.86 -31.46 7.23
C ALA A 165 43.13 -31.73 6.40
N ARG A 166 43.30 -31.06 5.25
CA ARG A 166 44.50 -31.17 4.42
C ARG A 166 45.74 -30.64 5.12
N LEU A 167 45.61 -29.52 5.85
CA LEU A 167 46.69 -28.93 6.63
C LEU A 167 47.15 -29.90 7.72
N SER A 168 46.23 -30.43 8.52
CA SER A 168 46.55 -31.41 9.57
C SER A 168 47.20 -32.68 9.01
N ALA A 169 46.75 -33.17 7.85
CA ALA A 169 47.36 -34.32 7.18
C ALA A 169 48.79 -34.04 6.71
N LEU A 170 49.05 -32.82 6.23
CA LEU A 170 50.38 -32.40 5.81
C LEU A 170 51.33 -32.24 7.00
N GLU A 171 50.86 -31.62 8.09
CA GLU A 171 51.59 -31.50 9.36
C GLU A 171 52.00 -32.86 9.92
N ALA A 172 51.08 -33.84 9.91
CA ALA A 172 51.37 -35.20 10.34
C ALA A 172 52.43 -35.91 9.48
N ARG A 173 52.40 -35.70 8.15
CA ARG A 173 53.41 -36.23 7.24
C ARG A 173 54.79 -35.61 7.47
N PHE A 174 54.85 -34.30 7.70
CA PHE A 174 56.10 -33.62 8.04
C PHE A 174 56.71 -34.18 9.32
N ALA A 175 55.93 -34.33 10.39
CA ALA A 175 56.40 -34.92 11.64
C ALA A 175 56.96 -36.35 11.45
N SER A 176 56.29 -37.18 10.63
CA SER A 176 56.76 -38.53 10.31
C SER A 176 58.08 -38.53 9.52
N LEU A 177 58.25 -37.61 8.57
CA LEU A 177 59.49 -37.44 7.81
C LEU A 177 60.65 -36.99 8.72
N GLU A 178 60.42 -36.02 9.60
CA GLU A 178 61.41 -35.57 10.58
C GLU A 178 61.88 -36.71 11.48
N GLN A 179 60.95 -37.55 11.95
CA GLN A 179 61.29 -38.73 12.75
C GLN A 179 62.04 -39.81 11.95
N SER A 180 61.78 -39.93 10.65
CA SER A 180 62.49 -40.89 9.79
C SER A 180 63.92 -40.44 9.51
N ILE A 181 64.13 -39.15 9.27
CA ILE A 181 65.45 -38.55 9.05
C ILE A 181 66.33 -38.67 10.30
N SER A 182 65.75 -38.48 11.50
CA SER A 182 66.51 -38.58 12.75
C SER A 182 67.03 -39.99 13.05
N LYS A 183 66.39 -41.04 12.51
CA LYS A 183 66.84 -42.45 12.66
C LYS A 183 67.96 -42.87 11.72
N ILE A 184 68.23 -42.08 10.68
CA ILE A 184 69.25 -42.38 9.65
C ILE A 184 70.60 -41.74 10.03
N LYS A 185 70.61 -40.77 10.94
CA LYS A 185 71.81 -40.15 11.52
C LYS A 185 72.27 -40.92 12.75
#